data_AF-A0A9P0YSL6-F1
#
_entry.id   AF-A0A9P0YSL6-F1
#
_cell.length_a   1.000
_cell.length_b   1.000
_cell.length_c   1.000
_cell.angle_alpha   90.00
_cell.angle_beta   90.00
_cell.angle_gamma   90.00
#
_symmetry.space_group_name_H-M   'P 1'
#
loop_
_entity.id
_entity.type
_entity.pdbx_description
1 polymer ?
#
loop_
_entity_poly.entity_id
_entity_poly.type
_entity_poly.pdbx_seq_one_letter_code
_entity_poly.pdbx_strand_id
1 'polypeptide(L)'
;MEQSLFPTQIFPGLMVLITSFAVICSCLEDYNAIVLKGCSQKKLDDRNENFSRTLDGLSKTLYSKSSSANFSRATARGGAVSGLFQCRGDLSPSDCSVCVEESSKQYKMICGGDSVAGRIQLVGCYISFEVSSKQKVDSTHLLLKECGLKSGRASSSVLAAAFKDMAKQVKVSGNRFYSGSFGGDGKQDSDFVDGSLTLMGQCEGDLGRNDCAACLDNATALSRSLCGNGTDSANIYLQRCFMSYSFAFSKRILPDNFDINKIVSIIMTPIVIVAFAIVIFLYIKSALKTDHQKAKV
;
A
#
# COMPACT_ATOMS: atom_id res chain seq x y z
N MET A 1 46.96 -37.85 -36.36
CA MET A 1 46.80 -36.40 -36.12
C MET A 1 45.51 -35.98 -36.81
N GLU A 2 44.32 -36.40 -36.36
CA GLU A 2 43.68 -36.07 -35.09
C GLU A 2 43.83 -34.59 -34.72
N GLN A 3 42.85 -33.78 -35.18
CA GLN A 3 42.43 -32.57 -34.48
C GLN A 3 40.95 -32.73 -34.16
N SER A 4 40.69 -32.61 -32.87
CA SER A 4 39.46 -32.88 -32.15
C SER A 4 38.48 -31.73 -32.22
N LEU A 5 37.22 -32.13 -32.13
CA LEU A 5 35.97 -31.39 -32.10
C LEU A 5 35.71 -30.74 -30.71
N PHE A 6 34.76 -29.79 -30.67
CA PHE A 6 33.98 -29.21 -29.53
C PHE A 6 34.32 -27.77 -29.07
N PRO A 7 33.33 -26.99 -28.56
CA PRO A 7 32.07 -26.64 -29.21
C PRO A 7 31.70 -25.14 -29.10
N THR A 8 31.06 -24.63 -30.14
CA THR A 8 30.21 -23.44 -30.11
C THR A 8 28.90 -23.76 -29.39
N GLN A 9 28.73 -23.37 -28.13
CA GLN A 9 27.42 -23.14 -27.53
C GLN A 9 27.48 -22.03 -26.47
N ILE A 10 27.17 -20.81 -26.90
CA ILE A 10 26.74 -19.73 -26.01
C ILE A 10 25.22 -19.76 -26.05
N PHE A 11 24.60 -20.17 -24.94
CA PHE A 11 23.17 -20.35 -24.76
C PHE A 11 22.37 -19.06 -25.04
N PRO A 12 21.43 -19.03 -26.02
CA PRO A 12 20.48 -17.93 -26.18
C PRO A 12 19.43 -17.87 -25.05
N GLY A 13 19.35 -18.91 -24.20
CA GLY A 13 18.40 -18.99 -23.10
C GLY A 13 18.72 -18.08 -21.89
N LEU A 14 19.98 -17.71 -21.67
CA LEU A 14 20.36 -16.91 -20.51
C LEU A 14 19.96 -15.42 -20.67
N MET A 15 19.91 -14.92 -21.90
CA MET A 15 19.42 -13.57 -22.20
C MET A 15 17.89 -13.44 -22.11
N VAL A 16 17.14 -14.53 -22.28
CA VAL A 16 15.67 -14.54 -22.14
C VAL A 16 15.24 -14.54 -20.66
N LEU A 17 16.04 -15.15 -19.77
CA LEU A 17 15.75 -15.16 -18.33
C LEU A 17 15.91 -13.79 -17.66
N ILE A 18 16.88 -12.98 -18.12
CA ILE A 18 17.13 -11.64 -17.56
C ILE A 18 16.09 -10.62 -18.04
N THR A 19 15.59 -10.74 -19.28
CA THR A 19 14.50 -9.87 -19.78
C THR A 19 13.14 -10.25 -19.21
N SER A 20 12.93 -11.52 -18.84
CA SER A 20 11.68 -11.98 -18.20
C SER A 20 11.56 -11.57 -16.73
N PHE A 21 12.67 -11.34 -16.03
CA PHE A 21 12.65 -10.89 -14.63
C PHE A 21 12.44 -9.38 -14.48
N ALA A 22 12.62 -8.60 -15.55
CA ALA A 22 12.48 -7.14 -15.54
C ALA A 22 11.05 -6.62 -15.80
N VAL A 23 10.08 -7.51 -16.07
CA VAL A 23 8.70 -7.15 -16.46
C VAL A 23 7.64 -7.52 -15.40
N ILE A 24 8.05 -7.64 -14.13
CA ILE A 24 7.10 -7.67 -13.01
C ILE A 24 7.54 -6.63 -11.96
N CYS A 25 7.52 -5.36 -12.34
CA CYS A 25 7.27 -4.31 -11.36
C CYS A 25 5.77 -4.03 -11.39
N SER A 26 5.00 -4.98 -10.88
CA SER A 26 3.72 -4.63 -10.25
C SER A 26 4.12 -3.91 -8.97
N CYS A 27 3.68 -2.66 -8.77
CA CYS A 27 3.82 -2.01 -7.49
C CYS A 27 3.17 -2.94 -6.43
N LEU A 28 3.98 -3.68 -5.67
CA LEU A 28 3.47 -4.43 -4.55
C LEU A 28 3.05 -3.36 -3.54
N GLU A 29 1.74 -3.11 -3.43
CA GLU A 29 1.23 -2.28 -2.35
C GLU A 29 1.68 -2.94 -1.04
N ASP A 30 2.58 -2.27 -0.33
CA ASP A 30 3.01 -2.73 0.98
C ASP A 30 1.88 -2.47 1.97
N TYR A 31 0.98 -3.45 2.10
CA TYR A 31 -0.13 -3.43 3.06
C TYR A 31 0.33 -3.27 4.51
N ASN A 32 1.61 -3.52 4.79
CA ASN A 32 2.16 -3.48 6.13
C ASN A 32 2.86 -2.15 6.45
N ALA A 33 2.93 -1.21 5.50
CA ALA A 33 3.47 0.11 5.75
C ALA A 33 2.60 0.87 6.77
N ILE A 34 3.25 1.49 7.77
CA ILE A 34 2.55 2.20 8.85
C ILE A 34 2.03 3.55 8.37
N VAL A 35 0.75 3.82 8.63
CA VAL A 35 0.06 5.08 8.32
C VAL A 35 -0.18 5.90 9.58
N LEU A 36 -0.73 5.31 10.65
CA LEU A 36 -1.05 6.01 11.90
C LEU A 36 -0.57 5.19 13.10
N LYS A 37 0.00 5.90 14.07
CA LYS A 37 0.39 5.37 15.39
C LYS A 37 -0.27 6.23 16.46
N GLY A 38 -1.15 5.65 17.27
CA GLY A 38 -1.80 6.35 18.37
C GLY A 38 -1.79 5.49 19.62
N CYS A 39 -1.26 6.01 20.72
CA CYS A 39 -1.27 5.34 22.03
C CYS A 39 -1.78 6.33 23.07
N SER A 40 -2.52 5.83 24.06
CA SER A 40 -2.94 6.61 25.21
C SER A 40 -1.72 6.93 26.08
N GLN A 41 -1.64 8.17 26.56
CA GLN A 41 -0.66 8.57 27.56
C GLN A 41 -0.92 7.92 28.92
N LYS A 42 -2.16 7.49 29.18
CA LYS A 42 -2.52 6.77 30.40
C LYS A 42 -2.08 5.32 30.28
N LYS A 43 -1.44 4.83 31.33
CA LYS A 43 -1.06 3.44 31.50
C LYS A 43 -1.91 2.78 32.58
N LEU A 44 -2.11 1.48 32.45
CA LEU A 44 -2.76 0.66 33.48
C LEU A 44 -1.82 0.57 34.68
N ASP A 45 -2.34 0.88 35.87
CA ASP A 45 -1.56 0.90 37.10
C ASP A 45 -1.05 -0.52 37.45
N ASP A 46 0.23 -0.63 37.84
CA ASP A 46 1.03 -1.87 37.99
C ASP A 46 0.46 -2.93 38.96
N ARG A 47 -0.66 -2.65 39.64
CA ARG A 47 -1.32 -3.58 40.58
C ARG A 47 -2.16 -4.66 39.89
N ASN A 48 -2.30 -4.62 38.57
CA ASN A 48 -3.11 -5.57 37.82
C ASN A 48 -2.23 -6.55 37.06
N GLU A 49 -2.42 -7.84 37.37
CA GLU A 49 -1.98 -9.01 36.63
C GLU A 49 -1.74 -8.74 35.14
N ASN A 50 -0.56 -9.10 34.64
CA ASN A 50 -0.06 -9.07 33.27
C ASN A 50 -1.04 -8.61 32.13
N PHE A 51 -1.27 -7.30 31.98
CA PHE A 51 -2.06 -6.72 30.87
C PHE A 51 -1.46 -7.09 29.50
N SER A 52 -0.12 -7.19 29.41
CA SER A 52 0.56 -7.70 28.22
C SER A 52 0.06 -9.10 27.80
N ARG A 53 -0.14 -10.03 28.74
CA ARG A 53 -0.74 -11.35 28.43
C ARG A 53 -2.18 -11.23 27.92
N THR A 54 -2.93 -10.26 28.42
CA THR A 54 -4.30 -10.00 27.95
C THR A 54 -4.29 -9.52 26.50
N LEU A 55 -3.38 -8.60 26.16
CA LEU A 55 -3.17 -8.14 24.79
C LEU A 55 -2.68 -9.28 23.88
N ASP A 56 -1.75 -10.13 24.36
CA ASP A 56 -1.29 -11.31 23.61
C ASP A 56 -2.44 -12.27 23.27
N GLY A 57 -3.31 -12.53 24.25
CA GLY A 57 -4.50 -13.36 24.07
C GLY A 57 -5.46 -12.75 23.03
N LEU A 58 -5.76 -11.46 23.16
CA LEU A 58 -6.62 -10.76 22.21
C LEU A 58 -6.02 -10.74 20.80
N SER A 59 -4.74 -10.40 20.64
CA SER A 59 -4.04 -10.43 19.34
C SER A 59 -4.14 -11.81 18.69
N LYS A 60 -3.94 -12.91 19.43
CA LYS A 60 -4.11 -14.27 18.91
C LYS A 60 -5.55 -14.55 18.47
N THR A 61 -6.54 -14.12 19.26
CA THR A 61 -7.95 -14.26 18.88
C THR A 61 -8.27 -13.46 17.61
N LEU A 62 -7.81 -12.22 17.51
CA LEU A 62 -8.05 -11.36 16.35
C LEU A 62 -7.38 -11.92 15.08
N TYR A 63 -6.13 -12.39 15.18
CA TYR A 63 -5.44 -13.11 14.10
C TYR A 63 -6.17 -14.38 13.65
N SER A 64 -6.71 -15.17 14.59
CA SER A 64 -7.48 -16.35 14.21
C SER A 64 -8.74 -15.97 13.44
N LYS A 65 -9.43 -14.89 13.84
CA LYS A 65 -10.64 -14.41 13.18
C LYS A 65 -10.40 -13.75 11.82
N SER A 66 -9.23 -13.15 11.58
CA SER A 66 -8.90 -12.51 10.30
C SER A 66 -8.82 -13.48 9.13
N SER A 67 -8.67 -14.78 9.40
CA SER A 67 -8.72 -15.84 8.38
C SER A 67 -10.09 -16.02 7.71
N SER A 68 -11.16 -15.45 8.27
CA SER A 68 -12.53 -15.64 7.79
C SER A 68 -13.38 -14.36 7.77
N ALA A 69 -12.86 -13.24 8.27
CA ALA A 69 -13.58 -11.97 8.31
C ALA A 69 -12.62 -10.79 8.15
N ASN A 70 -13.09 -9.72 7.52
CA ASN A 70 -12.32 -8.47 7.39
C ASN A 70 -12.49 -7.55 8.61
N PHE A 71 -13.37 -7.89 9.54
CA PHE A 71 -13.60 -7.15 10.77
C PHE A 71 -14.00 -8.10 11.88
N SER A 72 -13.44 -7.91 13.08
CA SER A 72 -14.01 -8.52 14.28
C SER A 72 -13.58 -7.79 15.54
N ARG A 73 -14.39 -7.96 16.59
CA ARG A 73 -14.08 -7.56 17.96
C ARG A 73 -13.85 -8.79 18.84
N ALA A 74 -12.99 -8.62 19.82
CA ALA A 74 -12.77 -9.57 20.90
C ALA A 74 -12.70 -8.81 22.23
N THR A 75 -13.06 -9.49 23.31
CA THR A 75 -13.02 -8.93 24.65
C THR A 75 -12.30 -9.87 25.60
N ALA A 76 -11.65 -9.32 26.61
CA ALA A 76 -11.02 -10.05 27.69
C ALA A 76 -11.41 -9.44 29.04
N ARG A 77 -11.10 -10.16 30.14
CA ARG A 77 -11.39 -9.74 31.52
C ARG A 77 -12.85 -9.35 31.73
N GLY A 78 -13.78 -10.22 31.32
CA GLY A 78 -15.21 -9.95 31.47
C GLY A 78 -15.70 -8.71 30.71
N GLY A 79 -15.01 -8.29 29.65
CA GLY A 79 -15.37 -7.10 28.87
C GLY A 79 -14.68 -5.81 29.31
N ALA A 80 -13.77 -5.86 30.29
CA ALA A 80 -13.01 -4.67 30.70
C ALA A 80 -11.97 -4.22 29.66
N VAL A 81 -11.55 -5.12 28.78
CA VAL A 81 -10.61 -4.83 27.69
C VAL A 81 -11.22 -5.34 26.41
N SER A 82 -11.22 -4.50 25.37
CA SER A 82 -11.62 -4.91 24.03
C SER A 82 -10.49 -4.65 23.03
N GLY A 83 -10.49 -5.45 21.98
CA GLY A 83 -9.66 -5.23 20.81
C GLY A 83 -10.48 -5.49 19.55
N LEU A 84 -10.13 -4.80 18.48
CA LEU A 84 -10.73 -5.03 17.18
C LEU A 84 -9.67 -4.95 16.08
N PHE A 85 -9.95 -5.61 14.97
CA PHE A 85 -9.24 -5.37 13.72
C PHE A 85 -10.22 -4.99 12.61
N GLN A 86 -9.71 -4.26 11.61
CA GLN A 86 -10.41 -3.99 10.36
C GLN A 86 -9.38 -4.04 9.23
N CYS A 87 -9.48 -5.06 8.38
CA CYS A 87 -8.75 -5.16 7.12
C CYS A 87 -9.46 -4.36 6.03
N ARG A 88 -8.69 -3.92 5.04
CA ARG A 88 -9.20 -3.31 3.81
C ARG A 88 -10.02 -4.33 3.04
N GLY A 89 -11.13 -3.87 2.45
CA GLY A 89 -12.23 -4.76 2.04
C GLY A 89 -11.91 -5.68 0.85
N ASP A 90 -10.84 -5.39 0.13
CA ASP A 90 -10.31 -6.09 -1.05
C ASP A 90 -9.13 -7.03 -0.74
N LEU A 91 -8.68 -7.11 0.53
CA LEU A 91 -7.62 -8.03 0.92
C LEU A 91 -8.12 -9.47 0.90
N SER A 92 -7.24 -10.38 0.49
CA SER A 92 -7.46 -11.81 0.70
C SER A 92 -7.45 -12.14 2.19
N PRO A 93 -8.07 -13.25 2.63
CA PRO A 93 -8.01 -13.65 4.05
C PRO A 93 -6.58 -13.89 4.56
N SER A 94 -5.67 -14.31 3.68
CA SER A 94 -4.25 -14.47 3.99
C SER A 94 -3.58 -13.12 4.24
N ASP A 95 -3.75 -12.16 3.32
CA ASP A 95 -3.15 -10.83 3.45
C ASP A 95 -3.72 -10.07 4.66
N CYS A 96 -5.02 -10.23 4.92
CA CYS A 96 -5.66 -9.69 6.11
C CYS A 96 -5.01 -10.26 7.38
N SER A 97 -4.77 -11.58 7.45
CA SER A 97 -4.15 -12.21 8.62
C SER A 97 -2.71 -11.78 8.83
N VAL A 98 -1.93 -11.65 7.76
CA VAL A 98 -0.56 -11.10 7.81
C VAL A 98 -0.58 -9.67 8.33
N CYS A 99 -1.47 -8.82 7.81
CA CYS A 99 -1.58 -7.43 8.25
C CYS A 99 -2.02 -7.32 9.72
N VAL A 100 -2.95 -8.16 10.18
CA VAL A 100 -3.40 -8.18 11.59
C VAL A 100 -2.30 -8.64 12.54
N GLU A 101 -1.50 -9.63 12.11
CA GLU A 101 -0.33 -10.06 12.87
C GLU A 101 0.72 -8.94 12.96
N GLU A 102 1.02 -8.29 11.83
CA GLU A 102 2.02 -7.23 11.78
C GLU A 102 1.58 -5.99 12.58
N SER A 103 0.35 -5.54 12.42
CA SER A 103 -0.20 -4.43 13.22
C SER A 103 -0.21 -4.75 14.72
N SER A 104 -0.43 -6.01 15.12
CA SER A 104 -0.29 -6.45 16.52
C SER A 104 1.15 -6.37 17.03
N LYS A 105 2.14 -6.75 16.20
CA LYS A 105 3.57 -6.62 16.53
C LYS A 105 3.95 -5.14 16.70
N GLN A 106 3.54 -4.30 15.76
CA GLN A 106 3.74 -2.85 15.80
C GLN A 106 3.09 -2.22 17.03
N TYR A 107 1.88 -2.64 17.41
CA TYR A 107 1.22 -2.15 18.62
C TYR A 107 2.07 -2.39 19.85
N LYS A 108 2.59 -3.61 20.05
CA LYS A 108 3.41 -3.95 21.22
C LYS A 108 4.72 -3.16 21.24
N MET A 109 5.36 -2.99 20.09
CA MET A 109 6.61 -2.24 19.99
C MET A 109 6.43 -0.75 20.27
N ILE A 110 5.31 -0.16 19.82
CA ILE A 110 5.08 1.29 19.87
C ILE A 110 4.34 1.71 21.15
N CYS A 111 3.25 1.02 21.50
CA CYS A 111 2.39 1.36 22.64
C CYS A 111 2.75 0.60 23.93
N GLY A 112 3.64 -0.40 23.85
CA GLY A 112 3.97 -1.26 24.98
C GLY A 112 2.83 -2.20 25.40
N GLY A 113 3.01 -2.84 26.56
CA GLY A 113 2.07 -3.81 27.12
C GLY A 113 1.20 -3.26 28.26
N ASP A 114 1.15 -1.94 28.43
CA ASP A 114 0.52 -1.23 29.56
C ASP A 114 -0.38 -0.03 29.16
N SER A 115 -0.38 0.40 27.88
CA SER A 115 -1.22 1.51 27.43
C SER A 115 -2.71 1.14 27.45
N VAL A 116 -3.54 2.00 28.08
CA VAL A 116 -4.98 1.71 28.25
C VAL A 116 -5.79 1.83 26.96
N ALA A 117 -5.23 2.43 25.92
CA ALA A 117 -5.83 2.43 24.60
C ALA A 117 -4.76 2.69 23.53
N GLY A 118 -4.96 2.16 22.33
CA GLY A 118 -4.14 2.51 21.19
C GLY A 118 -4.71 2.01 19.88
N ARG A 119 -4.17 2.53 18.80
CA ARG A 119 -4.49 2.17 17.42
C ARG A 119 -3.24 2.23 16.58
N ILE A 120 -2.98 1.15 15.85
CA ILE A 120 -1.97 1.10 14.79
C ILE A 120 -2.70 0.85 13.48
N GLN A 121 -2.56 1.78 12.53
CA GLN A 121 -3.08 1.68 11.17
C GLN A 121 -1.91 1.40 10.23
N LEU A 122 -2.00 0.30 9.52
CA LEU A 122 -1.20 0.01 8.33
C LEU A 122 -2.05 0.33 7.08
N VAL A 123 -1.43 0.29 5.91
CA VAL A 123 -2.12 0.50 4.62
C VAL A 123 -3.27 -0.51 4.44
N GLY A 124 -3.05 -1.77 4.80
CA GLY A 124 -4.00 -2.86 4.59
C GLY A 124 -4.99 -3.10 5.74
N CYS A 125 -4.73 -2.61 6.95
CA CYS A 125 -5.58 -2.88 8.10
C CYS A 125 -5.27 -1.95 9.29
N TYR A 126 -6.12 -1.96 10.32
CA TYR A 126 -5.72 -1.51 11.64
C TYR A 126 -6.11 -2.47 12.73
N ILE A 127 -5.39 -2.35 13.84
CA ILE A 127 -5.78 -2.92 15.13
C ILE A 127 -5.97 -1.79 16.13
N SER A 128 -6.95 -1.94 17.00
CA SER A 128 -7.13 -1.06 18.15
C SER A 128 -7.43 -1.87 19.39
N PHE A 129 -6.82 -1.48 20.50
CA PHE A 129 -7.11 -1.99 21.83
C PHE A 129 -7.58 -0.85 22.71
N GLU A 130 -8.54 -1.12 23.57
CA GLU A 130 -9.06 -0.15 24.52
C GLU A 130 -9.50 -0.85 25.79
N VAL A 131 -9.14 -0.27 26.93
CA VAL A 131 -9.76 -0.56 28.22
C VAL A 131 -11.09 0.17 28.22
N SER A 132 -12.16 -0.55 28.53
CA SER A 132 -13.53 -0.03 28.54
C SER A 132 -13.61 1.26 29.34
N SER A 133 -13.83 2.36 28.62
CA SER A 133 -14.07 3.68 29.21
C SER A 133 -15.52 4.08 28.91
N LYS A 134 -16.11 4.91 29.78
CA LYS A 134 -17.44 5.47 29.52
C LYS A 134 -17.44 6.56 28.42
N GLN A 135 -16.26 6.93 27.90
CA GLN A 135 -16.13 8.01 26.94
C GLN A 135 -16.45 7.51 25.53
N LYS A 136 -17.58 7.99 24.98
CA LYS A 136 -17.88 7.79 23.56
C LYS A 136 -17.04 8.76 22.74
N VAL A 137 -16.17 8.23 21.88
CA VAL A 137 -15.47 9.02 20.87
C VAL A 137 -16.38 9.13 19.64
N ASP A 138 -16.48 10.33 19.08
CA ASP A 138 -17.23 10.57 17.85
C ASP A 138 -16.64 9.72 16.71
N SER A 139 -17.49 8.98 15.99
CA SER A 139 -17.12 8.19 14.81
C SER A 139 -16.37 9.00 13.75
N THR A 140 -16.62 10.31 13.73
CA THR A 140 -16.09 11.25 12.75
C THR A 140 -14.89 12.07 13.23
N HIS A 141 -14.35 11.77 14.42
CA HIS A 141 -13.15 12.42 14.92
C HIS A 141 -11.97 12.20 13.95
N LEU A 142 -11.34 13.28 13.50
CA LEU A 142 -10.22 13.26 12.56
C LEU A 142 -8.97 12.71 13.24
N LEU A 143 -8.42 11.62 12.69
CA LEU A 143 -7.18 10.99 13.16
C LEU A 143 -5.95 11.42 12.36
N LEU A 144 -6.07 11.43 11.04
CA LEU A 144 -4.98 11.78 10.13
C LEU A 144 -5.56 12.40 8.86
N LYS A 145 -4.82 13.38 8.31
CA LYS A 145 -5.01 13.88 6.96
C LYS A 145 -3.68 13.89 6.22
N GLU A 146 -3.71 13.47 4.97
CA GLU A 146 -2.61 13.62 4.03
C GLU A 146 -3.18 14.22 2.75
N CYS A 147 -2.53 15.25 2.24
CA CYS A 147 -2.96 15.98 1.05
C CYS A 147 -1.85 15.91 0.00
N GLY A 148 -2.24 15.68 -1.24
CA GLY A 148 -1.35 15.71 -2.40
C GLY A 148 -1.02 17.12 -2.88
N LEU A 149 -0.59 17.18 -4.14
CA LEU A 149 -0.23 18.44 -4.78
C LEU A 149 -1.46 19.08 -5.42
N LYS A 150 -1.47 20.42 -5.46
CA LYS A 150 -2.46 21.17 -6.24
C LYS A 150 -2.04 21.16 -7.69
N SER A 151 -2.50 20.16 -8.44
CA SER A 151 -2.10 19.96 -9.84
C SER A 151 -2.90 20.84 -10.82
N GLY A 152 -4.04 21.40 -10.41
CA GLY A 152 -4.95 22.16 -11.27
C GLY A 152 -5.67 21.30 -12.33
N ARG A 153 -5.33 20.01 -12.44
CA ARG A 153 -5.91 19.04 -13.38
C ARG A 153 -6.96 18.13 -12.73
N ALA A 154 -7.03 18.13 -11.41
CA ALA A 154 -8.01 17.36 -10.66
C ALA A 154 -9.42 17.95 -10.87
N SER A 155 -10.26 17.24 -11.62
CA SER A 155 -11.64 17.67 -11.88
C SER A 155 -12.50 17.56 -10.62
N SER A 156 -13.03 18.70 -10.17
CA SER A 156 -13.87 18.77 -8.98
C SER A 156 -15.26 18.16 -9.19
N SER A 157 -15.80 18.21 -10.41
CA SER A 157 -17.11 17.62 -10.75
C SER A 157 -17.04 16.08 -10.75
N VAL A 158 -16.00 15.51 -11.38
CA VAL A 158 -15.74 14.06 -11.39
C VAL A 158 -15.53 13.56 -9.97
N LEU A 159 -14.72 14.26 -9.17
CA LEU A 159 -14.47 13.89 -7.78
C LEU A 159 -15.77 13.92 -6.95
N ALA A 160 -16.62 14.93 -7.14
CA ALA A 160 -17.90 15.03 -6.44
C ALA A 160 -18.87 13.90 -6.82
N ALA A 161 -18.92 13.52 -8.10
CA ALA A 161 -19.71 12.37 -8.56
C ALA A 161 -19.18 11.06 -7.96
N ALA A 162 -17.87 10.88 -7.94
CA ALA A 162 -17.21 9.70 -7.37
C ALA A 162 -17.50 9.57 -5.85
N PHE A 163 -17.43 10.66 -5.10
CA PHE A 163 -17.77 10.67 -3.67
C PHE A 163 -19.22 10.27 -3.41
N LYS A 164 -20.15 10.76 -4.24
CA LYS A 164 -21.57 10.40 -4.14
C LYS A 164 -21.80 8.93 -4.45
N ASP A 165 -21.12 8.38 -5.45
CA ASP A 165 -21.21 6.94 -5.76
C ASP A 165 -20.64 6.11 -4.60
N MET A 166 -19.46 6.44 -4.08
CA MET A 166 -18.87 5.78 -2.92
C MET A 166 -19.85 5.73 -1.73
N ALA A 167 -20.43 6.86 -1.33
CA ALA A 167 -21.38 6.94 -0.21
C ALA A 167 -22.66 6.08 -0.44
N LYS A 168 -23.06 5.90 -1.70
CA LYS A 168 -24.18 5.01 -2.07
C LYS A 168 -23.77 3.54 -2.01
N GLN A 169 -22.61 3.19 -2.55
CA GLN A 169 -22.16 1.82 -2.71
C GLN A 169 -21.78 1.16 -1.38
N VAL A 170 -21.21 1.93 -0.43
CA VAL A 170 -20.92 1.38 0.90
C VAL A 170 -22.17 0.97 1.69
N LYS A 171 -23.35 1.51 1.35
CA LYS A 171 -24.62 1.10 1.97
C LYS A 171 -25.06 -0.28 1.52
N VAL A 172 -24.74 -0.69 0.30
CA VAL A 172 -25.14 -2.00 -0.25
C VAL A 172 -24.06 -3.05 -0.04
N SER A 173 -22.80 -2.64 0.02
CA SER A 173 -21.64 -3.51 0.27
C SER A 173 -21.69 -4.19 1.64
N GLY A 174 -21.51 -5.52 1.68
CA GLY A 174 -21.58 -6.31 2.91
C GLY A 174 -20.46 -6.00 3.91
N ASN A 175 -19.30 -5.54 3.43
CA ASN A 175 -18.13 -5.19 4.26
C ASN A 175 -17.93 -3.66 4.40
N ARG A 176 -18.89 -2.84 3.94
CA ARG A 176 -18.85 -1.36 4.00
C ARG A 176 -17.59 -0.76 3.37
N PHE A 177 -17.08 -1.43 2.36
CA PHE A 177 -15.94 -1.01 1.56
C PHE A 177 -16.38 -0.78 0.12
N TYR A 178 -15.77 0.24 -0.49
CA TYR A 178 -15.89 0.54 -1.90
C TYR A 178 -14.51 0.99 -2.43
N SER A 179 -14.15 0.48 -3.60
CA SER A 179 -13.02 0.95 -4.40
C SER A 179 -13.49 1.07 -5.84
N GLY A 180 -13.19 2.21 -6.48
CA GLY A 180 -13.64 2.51 -7.82
C GLY A 180 -12.62 3.34 -8.59
N SER A 181 -12.58 3.12 -9.90
CA SER A 181 -11.79 3.90 -10.86
C SER A 181 -12.71 4.65 -11.80
N PHE A 182 -12.41 5.92 -12.06
CA PHE A 182 -13.20 6.82 -12.89
C PHE A 182 -12.33 7.40 -14.00
N GLY A 183 -12.83 7.36 -15.25
CA GLY A 183 -12.08 7.76 -16.45
C GLY A 183 -11.00 6.76 -16.87
N GLY A 184 -10.38 6.98 -18.04
CA GLY A 184 -9.31 6.14 -18.60
C GLY A 184 -9.72 5.17 -19.71
N ASP A 185 -11.01 4.86 -19.88
CA ASP A 185 -11.46 3.77 -20.77
C ASP A 185 -11.91 4.23 -22.18
N GLY A 186 -11.45 5.38 -22.67
CA GLY A 186 -11.84 5.88 -24.00
C GLY A 186 -13.32 6.27 -24.15
N LYS A 187 -14.12 6.19 -23.08
CA LYS A 187 -15.38 6.92 -22.98
C LYS A 187 -15.01 8.39 -22.84
N GLN A 188 -15.13 9.14 -23.94
CA GLN A 188 -15.09 10.60 -23.95
C GLN A 188 -16.23 11.13 -23.08
N ASP A 189 -16.03 11.19 -21.77
CA ASP A 189 -16.59 12.30 -21.01
C ASP A 189 -15.66 13.47 -21.27
N SER A 190 -16.19 14.50 -21.91
CA SER A 190 -15.47 15.67 -22.42
C SER A 190 -14.74 16.49 -21.35
N ASP A 191 -15.00 16.22 -20.07
CA ASP A 191 -14.42 16.92 -18.92
C ASP A 191 -13.12 16.29 -18.41
N PHE A 192 -12.76 15.09 -18.88
CA PHE A 192 -11.63 14.33 -18.36
C PHE A 192 -10.65 13.92 -19.46
N VAL A 193 -9.99 14.93 -20.03
CA VAL A 193 -8.97 14.75 -21.04
C VAL A 193 -7.65 14.41 -20.33
N ASP A 194 -7.28 13.12 -20.32
CA ASP A 194 -5.94 12.59 -19.97
C ASP A 194 -5.66 12.27 -18.47
N GLY A 195 -6.44 11.34 -17.89
CA GLY A 195 -6.12 10.74 -16.58
C GLY A 195 -7.01 9.56 -16.19
N SER A 196 -6.90 9.12 -14.93
CA SER A 196 -7.82 8.28 -14.17
C SER A 196 -7.89 8.73 -12.71
N LEU A 197 -9.04 8.58 -12.06
CA LEU A 197 -9.24 8.83 -10.64
C LEU A 197 -9.48 7.49 -9.95
N THR A 198 -8.66 7.15 -8.97
CA THR A 198 -8.92 6.03 -8.06
C THR A 198 -9.48 6.59 -6.75
N LEU A 199 -10.55 5.97 -6.24
CA LEU A 199 -11.20 6.35 -4.99
C LEU A 199 -11.45 5.10 -4.16
N MET A 200 -11.16 5.18 -2.86
CA MET A 200 -11.49 4.18 -1.87
C MET A 200 -12.24 4.81 -0.69
N GLY A 201 -13.20 4.09 -0.16
CA GLY A 201 -13.93 4.44 1.06
C GLY A 201 -14.24 3.20 1.87
N GLN A 202 -14.01 3.28 3.18
CA GLN A 202 -14.29 2.17 4.07
C GLN A 202 -14.78 2.64 5.42
N CYS A 203 -15.72 1.90 5.99
CA CYS A 203 -16.14 2.04 7.37
C CYS A 203 -15.73 0.85 8.23
N GLU A 204 -15.69 1.07 9.54
CA GLU A 204 -15.60 0.00 10.52
C GLU A 204 -16.80 -0.96 10.39
N GLY A 205 -16.53 -2.26 10.50
CA GLY A 205 -17.44 -3.34 10.13
C GLY A 205 -18.67 -3.52 11.02
N ASP A 206 -18.80 -2.77 12.11
CA ASP A 206 -20.00 -2.72 12.97
C ASP A 206 -20.74 -1.37 12.88
N LEU A 207 -20.29 -0.42 12.05
CA LEU A 207 -21.00 0.85 11.86
C LEU A 207 -22.34 0.63 11.12
N GLY A 208 -23.40 1.40 11.40
CA GLY A 208 -24.66 1.29 10.64
C GLY A 208 -24.46 1.66 9.17
N ARG A 209 -25.26 1.10 8.24
CA ARG A 209 -25.14 1.42 6.79
C ARG A 209 -25.28 2.92 6.52
N ASN A 210 -26.23 3.58 7.19
CA ASN A 210 -26.43 5.03 7.05
C ASN A 210 -25.32 5.83 7.75
N ASP A 211 -24.93 5.42 8.95
CA ASP A 211 -23.83 6.07 9.69
C ASP A 211 -22.50 5.96 8.94
N CYS A 212 -22.29 4.86 8.22
CA CYS A 212 -21.14 4.65 7.36
C CYS A 212 -21.08 5.66 6.22
N ALA A 213 -22.19 5.82 5.49
CA ALA A 213 -22.26 6.83 4.43
C ALA A 213 -22.06 8.25 5.00
N ALA A 214 -22.68 8.57 6.14
CA ALA A 214 -22.50 9.87 6.79
C ALA A 214 -21.05 10.11 7.26
N CYS A 215 -20.36 9.08 7.75
CA CYS A 215 -18.96 9.16 8.12
C CYS A 215 -18.08 9.48 6.91
N LEU A 216 -18.32 8.80 5.78
CA LEU A 216 -17.59 9.05 4.54
C LEU A 216 -17.95 10.42 3.94
N ASP A 217 -19.20 10.85 4.01
CA ASP A 217 -19.61 12.20 3.60
C ASP A 217 -18.82 13.25 4.40
N ASN A 218 -18.66 13.06 5.71
CA ASN A 218 -17.83 13.95 6.52
C ASN A 218 -16.35 13.90 6.10
N ALA A 219 -15.80 12.71 5.83
CA ALA A 219 -14.43 12.58 5.33
C ALA A 219 -14.23 13.33 4.00
N THR A 220 -15.23 13.30 3.10
CA THR A 220 -15.19 14.03 1.82
C THR A 220 -15.32 15.54 1.99
N ALA A 221 -16.09 16.00 2.99
CA ALA A 221 -16.17 17.41 3.33
C ALA A 221 -14.83 17.91 3.91
N LEU A 222 -14.21 17.11 4.78
CA LEU A 222 -12.90 17.40 5.36
C LEU A 222 -11.79 17.40 4.30
N SER A 223 -11.82 16.49 3.32
CA SER A 223 -10.82 16.51 2.23
C SER A 223 -10.88 17.83 1.46
N ARG A 224 -12.09 18.31 1.12
CA ARG A 224 -12.28 19.61 0.46
C ARG A 224 -11.84 20.78 1.33
N SER A 225 -12.23 20.79 2.60
CA SER A 225 -11.92 21.89 3.53
C SER A 225 -10.44 21.95 3.93
N LEU A 226 -9.77 20.81 4.08
CA LEU A 226 -8.42 20.73 4.65
C LEU A 226 -7.31 20.54 3.61
N CYS A 227 -7.62 19.96 2.45
CA CYS A 227 -6.68 19.83 1.33
C CYS A 227 -6.93 20.88 0.23
N GLY A 228 -8.13 21.48 0.20
CA GLY A 228 -8.51 22.47 -0.81
C GLY A 228 -8.90 21.85 -2.16
N ASN A 229 -9.63 22.63 -2.96
CA ASN A 229 -10.03 22.22 -4.30
C ASN A 229 -8.80 22.11 -5.23
N GLY A 230 -8.85 21.14 -6.16
CA GLY A 230 -7.80 20.93 -7.16
C GLY A 230 -6.59 20.13 -6.68
N THR A 231 -6.62 19.58 -5.46
CA THR A 231 -5.60 18.66 -4.95
C THR A 231 -5.74 17.29 -5.62
N ASP A 232 -4.63 16.74 -6.11
CA ASP A 232 -4.58 15.50 -6.88
C ASP A 232 -4.75 14.23 -6.06
N SER A 233 -4.58 14.29 -4.74
CA SER A 233 -4.82 13.15 -3.86
C SER A 233 -5.14 13.60 -2.44
N ALA A 234 -5.88 12.77 -1.71
CA ALA A 234 -6.05 12.97 -0.27
C ALA A 234 -6.35 11.66 0.42
N ASN A 235 -5.77 11.47 1.61
CA ASN A 235 -6.15 10.42 2.56
C ASN A 235 -6.72 11.07 3.82
N ILE A 236 -7.96 10.75 4.17
CA ILE A 236 -8.62 11.24 5.38
C ILE A 236 -9.02 10.04 6.22
N TYR A 237 -8.42 9.92 7.40
CA TYR A 237 -8.72 8.87 8.38
C TYR A 237 -9.50 9.48 9.53
N LEU A 238 -10.73 9.01 9.73
CA LEU A 238 -11.56 9.32 10.89
C LEU A 238 -11.59 8.12 11.85
N GLN A 239 -12.17 8.30 13.03
CA GLN A 239 -12.23 7.25 14.05
C GLN A 239 -12.83 5.93 13.52
N ARG A 240 -13.90 5.99 12.70
CA ARG A 240 -14.61 4.77 12.24
C ARG A 240 -14.79 4.67 10.73
N CYS A 241 -14.14 5.54 9.95
CA CYS A 241 -14.07 5.39 8.50
C CYS A 241 -12.82 6.07 7.96
N PHE A 242 -12.43 5.70 6.74
CA PHE A 242 -11.43 6.45 5.99
C PHE A 242 -11.86 6.60 4.54
N MET A 243 -11.32 7.62 3.89
CA MET A 243 -11.38 7.73 2.44
C MET A 243 -10.00 8.06 1.88
N SER A 244 -9.75 7.60 0.66
CA SER A 244 -8.55 7.94 -0.11
C SER A 244 -8.95 8.20 -1.55
N TYR A 245 -8.40 9.24 -2.17
CA TYR A 245 -8.47 9.38 -3.61
C TYR A 245 -7.12 9.79 -4.18
N SER A 246 -6.88 9.42 -5.44
CA SER A 246 -5.69 9.83 -6.18
C SER A 246 -6.01 9.93 -7.66
N PHE A 247 -5.65 11.06 -8.26
CA PHE A 247 -5.67 11.27 -9.69
C PHE A 247 -4.33 10.82 -10.29
N ALA A 248 -4.38 9.80 -11.14
CA ALA A 248 -3.29 9.47 -12.02
C ALA A 248 -3.47 10.25 -13.32
N PHE A 249 -2.49 11.06 -13.68
CA PHE A 249 -2.49 11.72 -14.98
C PHE A 249 -1.43 11.05 -15.85
N SER A 250 -1.73 10.84 -17.14
CA SER A 250 -0.69 10.45 -18.08
C SER A 250 0.43 11.49 -18.01
N LYS A 251 1.63 11.06 -17.66
CA LYS A 251 2.81 11.94 -17.73
C LYS A 251 3.01 12.31 -19.19
N ARG A 252 2.52 13.49 -19.62
CA ARG A 252 3.27 14.28 -20.60
C ARG A 252 4.44 14.94 -19.88
N ILE A 253 5.34 14.15 -19.30
CA ILE A 253 6.68 14.63 -18.97
C ILE A 253 7.54 14.31 -20.17
N LEU A 254 7.36 15.06 -21.23
CA LEU A 254 8.50 15.55 -21.98
C LEU A 254 8.41 17.06 -21.83
N PRO A 255 9.41 17.72 -21.22
CA PRO A 255 9.66 19.11 -21.56
C PRO A 255 9.72 19.18 -23.09
N ASP A 256 9.22 20.27 -23.66
CA ASP A 256 9.10 20.53 -25.11
C ASP A 256 10.44 20.46 -25.91
N ASN A 257 11.52 19.99 -25.27
CA ASN A 257 12.88 19.88 -25.77
C ASN A 257 13.62 18.60 -25.31
N PHE A 258 12.91 17.48 -25.11
CA PHE A 258 13.55 16.20 -24.80
C PHE A 258 13.59 15.27 -26.02
N ASP A 259 14.74 15.25 -26.69
CA ASP A 259 15.02 14.34 -27.80
C ASP A 259 15.43 12.97 -27.26
N ILE A 260 14.53 11.99 -27.36
CA ILE A 260 14.71 10.61 -26.88
C ILE A 260 15.96 9.97 -27.50
N ASN A 261 16.29 10.36 -28.74
CA ASN A 261 17.49 9.89 -29.44
C ASN A 261 18.77 10.30 -28.71
N LYS A 262 18.74 11.43 -28.00
CA LYS A 262 19.89 11.95 -27.24
C LYS A 262 20.15 11.15 -25.96
N ILE A 263 19.12 10.71 -25.24
CA ILE A 263 19.29 9.87 -24.04
C ILE A 263 19.74 8.46 -24.41
N VAL A 264 19.11 7.87 -25.42
CA VAL A 264 19.47 6.52 -25.91
C VAL A 264 20.95 6.52 -26.32
N SER A 265 21.42 7.58 -26.99
CA SER A 265 22.82 7.71 -27.35
C SER A 265 23.76 7.96 -26.15
N ILE A 266 23.31 8.60 -25.07
CA ILE A 266 24.14 8.82 -23.87
C ILE A 266 24.27 7.54 -23.04
N ILE A 267 23.21 6.73 -22.92
CA ILE A 267 23.18 5.57 -22.04
C ILE A 267 23.63 4.29 -22.76
N MET A 268 23.23 4.07 -24.01
CA MET A 268 23.53 2.81 -24.71
C MET A 268 24.98 2.74 -25.19
N THR A 269 25.60 3.87 -25.57
CA THR A 269 26.98 3.89 -26.05
C THR A 269 28.01 3.40 -25.02
N PRO A 270 28.04 3.89 -23.76
CA PRO A 270 28.98 3.39 -22.76
C PRO A 270 28.72 1.91 -22.39
N ILE A 271 27.47 1.46 -22.35
CA ILE A 271 27.13 0.06 -22.04
C ILE A 271 27.66 -0.89 -23.11
N VAL A 272 27.48 -0.54 -24.39
CA VAL A 272 27.99 -1.35 -25.51
C VAL A 272 29.52 -1.39 -25.52
N ILE A 273 30.18 -0.25 -25.25
CA ILE A 273 31.64 -0.18 -25.17
C ILE A 273 32.18 -1.06 -24.04
N VAL A 274 31.57 -0.98 -22.86
CA VAL A 274 31.98 -1.79 -21.69
C VAL A 274 31.76 -3.28 -21.97
N ALA A 275 30.61 -3.66 -22.53
CA ALA A 275 30.34 -5.05 -22.91
C ALA A 275 31.36 -5.57 -23.94
N PHE A 276 31.68 -4.77 -24.95
CA PHE A 276 32.65 -5.13 -25.98
C PHE A 276 34.07 -5.26 -25.41
N ALA A 277 34.47 -4.35 -24.52
CA ALA A 277 35.76 -4.42 -23.81
C ALA A 277 35.87 -5.66 -22.92
N ILE A 278 34.79 -6.06 -22.23
CA ILE A 278 34.76 -7.30 -21.44
C ILE A 278 34.95 -8.52 -22.33
N VAL A 279 34.25 -8.59 -23.47
CA VAL A 279 34.40 -9.71 -24.42
C VAL A 279 35.82 -9.79 -24.96
N ILE A 280 36.42 -8.66 -25.36
CA ILE A 280 37.82 -8.60 -25.81
C ILE A 280 38.77 -9.06 -24.70
N PHE A 281 38.59 -8.58 -23.47
CA PHE A 281 39.44 -8.96 -22.34
C PHE A 281 39.38 -10.48 -22.08
N LEU A 282 38.18 -11.06 -22.12
CA LEU A 282 37.98 -12.50 -21.96
C LEU A 282 38.65 -13.29 -23.11
N TYR A 283 38.57 -12.79 -24.33
CA TYR A 283 39.23 -13.40 -25.49
C TYR A 283 40.76 -13.37 -25.37
N ILE A 284 41.36 -12.22 -25.03
CA ILE A 284 42.81 -12.07 -24.83
C ILE A 284 43.29 -12.99 -23.71
N LYS A 285 42.55 -13.05 -22.59
CA LYS A 285 42.85 -13.95 -21.47
C LYS A 285 42.83 -15.42 -21.89
N SER A 286 41.89 -15.81 -22.77
CA SER A 286 41.83 -17.15 -23.34
C SER A 286 43.02 -17.45 -24.24
N ALA A 287 43.40 -16.53 -25.13
CA ALA A 287 44.52 -16.69 -26.06
C ALA A 287 45.87 -16.79 -25.33
N LEU A 288 46.13 -15.94 -24.34
CA LEU A 288 47.36 -15.98 -23.52
C LEU A 288 47.48 -17.29 -22.71
N LYS A 289 46.36 -17.88 -22.30
CA LYS A 289 46.35 -19.18 -21.62
C LYS A 289 46.76 -20.32 -22.56
N THR A 290 46.45 -20.21 -23.85
CA THR A 290 46.83 -21.19 -24.89
C THR A 290 48.33 -21.14 -25.19
N ASP A 291 48.95 -19.96 -25.17
CA ASP A 291 50.40 -19.83 -25.41
C ASP A 291 51.24 -20.35 -24.24
N HIS A 292 50.78 -20.17 -23.00
CA HIS A 292 51.44 -20.77 -21.83
C HIS A 292 51.40 -22.32 -21.82
N GLN A 293 50.43 -22.94 -22.51
CA GLN A 293 50.38 -24.40 -22.67
C GLN A 293 51.26 -24.90 -23.81
N LYS A 294 51.50 -24.10 -24.85
CA LYS A 294 52.42 -24.45 -25.95
C LYS A 294 53.90 -24.28 -25.60
N ALA A 295 54.23 -23.42 -24.63
CA ALA A 295 55.61 -23.22 -24.15
C ALA A 295 56.09 -24.27 -23.13
N LYS A 296 55.30 -25.31 -22.86
CA LYS A 296 55.58 -26.36 -21.86
C LYS A 296 55.67 -27.78 -22.45
N VAL A 297 55.80 -27.89 -23.77
CA VAL A 297 56.06 -29.14 -24.52
C VAL A 297 57.42 -29.02 -25.21
#